data_AF-A0A932DJR8-F1
#
_entry.id   AF-A0A932DJR8-F1
#
_cell.length_a   1.000
_cell.length_b   1.000
_cell.length_c   1.000
_cell.angle_alpha   90.00
_cell.angle_beta   90.00
_cell.angle_gamma   90.00
#
_symmetry.space_group_name_H-M   'P 1'
#
loop_
_entity.id
_entity.type
_entity.pdbx_description
1 polymer ?
#
loop_
_entity_poly.entity_id
_entity_poly.type
_entity_poly.pdbx_seq_one_letter_code
_entity_poly.pdbx_strand_id
1 'polypeptide(L)'
;MTDPAFRLVKPTLKTPFHIDYLWWERQQRELRVYLHSHLCDEHRAKFEAVEDAGEVDWVDADTAEVQRVDGVQHALRTHCSVQSSYLEAHTSLVDAVFRVFLANGNTPLTPFELAERIGRPGQETTVLRTLSGARVYKGLRPIPEGAH
;
A
#
# COMPACT_ATOMS: atom_id res chain seq x y z
N MET A 1 23.95 8.84 2.68
CA MET A 1 22.96 9.80 2.14
C MET A 1 22.00 10.13 3.26
N THR A 2 22.02 11.37 3.70
CA THR A 2 21.24 11.87 4.84
C THR A 2 19.77 11.90 4.45
N ASP A 3 18.93 11.13 5.15
CA ASP A 3 17.46 11.21 5.05
C ASP A 3 17.08 12.69 5.22
N PRO A 4 16.42 13.35 4.24
CA PRO A 4 16.00 14.72 4.42
C PRO A 4 15.14 14.75 5.67
N ALA A 5 15.53 15.57 6.65
CA ALA A 5 14.88 15.65 7.94
C ALA A 5 13.39 15.93 7.72
N PHE A 6 12.57 14.88 7.72
CA PHE A 6 11.12 14.96 7.73
C PHE A 6 10.78 15.82 8.92
N ARG A 7 10.35 17.07 8.68
CA ARG A 7 9.78 17.90 9.74
C ARG A 7 8.68 17.07 10.36
N LEU A 8 8.87 16.68 11.62
CA LEU A 8 7.94 15.90 12.43
C LEU A 8 6.69 16.75 12.71
N VAL A 9 5.91 17.02 11.67
CA VAL A 9 4.56 17.52 11.85
C VAL A 9 3.74 16.33 12.34
N LYS A 10 3.14 16.48 13.52
CA LYS A 10 2.28 15.45 14.10
C LYS A 10 1.11 15.21 13.15
N PRO A 11 0.92 14.00 12.60
CA PRO A 11 -0.18 13.73 11.69
C PRO A 11 -1.54 14.00 12.34
N THR A 12 -2.46 14.52 11.55
CA THR A 12 -3.83 14.82 11.95
C THR A 12 -4.82 13.99 11.14
N LEU A 13 -6.12 14.08 11.45
CA LEU A 13 -7.18 13.44 10.67
C LEU A 13 -7.24 13.93 9.20
N LYS A 14 -6.59 15.05 8.89
CA LYS A 14 -6.50 15.62 7.54
C LYS A 14 -5.17 15.29 6.85
N THR A 15 -4.23 14.66 7.54
CA THR A 15 -2.93 14.31 6.96
C THR A 15 -3.09 13.07 6.09
N PRO A 16 -2.84 13.15 4.77
CA PRO A 16 -2.91 12.00 3.92
C PRO A 16 -1.75 11.04 4.19
N PHE A 17 -2.00 9.75 4.01
CA PHE A 17 -1.02 8.67 4.14
C PHE A 17 -0.82 7.99 2.78
N HIS A 18 0.30 7.30 2.64
CA HIS A 18 0.66 6.49 1.48
C HIS A 18 1.60 5.35 1.89
N ILE A 19 1.85 4.41 0.97
CA ILE A 19 2.92 3.42 1.07
C ILE A 19 4.23 4.09 0.59
N ASP A 20 5.19 4.22 1.49
CA ASP A 20 6.59 4.56 1.20
C ASP A 20 7.31 3.29 0.71
N TYR A 21 7.48 3.12 -0.60
CA TYR A 21 8.19 1.97 -1.17
C TYR A 21 9.70 2.00 -0.86
N LEU A 22 10.31 3.19 -0.73
CA LEU A 22 11.71 3.34 -0.31
C LEU A 22 11.93 2.84 1.13
N TRP A 23 10.89 2.86 1.98
CA TRP A 23 10.94 2.19 3.28
C TRP A 23 11.12 0.68 3.13
N TRP A 24 10.46 0.03 2.18
CA TRP A 24 10.60 -1.41 1.95
C TRP A 24 12.02 -1.79 1.51
N GLU A 25 12.60 -1.01 0.60
CA GLU A 25 14.00 -1.17 0.17
C GLU A 25 14.98 -1.03 1.34
N ARG A 26 14.82 0.02 2.15
CA ARG A 26 15.66 0.27 3.33
C ARG A 26 15.53 -0.82 4.40
N GLN A 27 14.35 -1.44 4.52
CA GLN A 27 14.11 -2.51 5.49
C GLN A 27 14.58 -3.89 5.00
N GLN A 28 15.11 -3.99 3.77
CA GLN A 28 15.48 -5.26 3.12
C GLN A 28 14.36 -6.32 3.24
N ARG A 29 13.11 -5.86 3.18
CA ARG A 29 11.94 -6.75 3.24
C ARG A 29 11.55 -7.12 1.84
N GLU A 30 11.19 -8.38 1.64
CA GLU A 30 10.64 -8.88 0.40
C GLU A 30 9.24 -8.30 0.15
N LEU A 31 9.18 -7.07 -0.38
CA LEU A 31 7.92 -6.41 -0.78
C LEU A 31 7.12 -7.32 -1.70
N ARG A 32 7.80 -7.99 -2.64
CA ARG A 32 7.19 -8.92 -3.58
C ARG A 32 6.48 -10.07 -2.87
N VAL A 33 7.15 -10.76 -1.93
CA VAL A 33 6.53 -11.83 -1.14
C VAL A 33 5.33 -11.32 -0.35
N TYR A 34 5.41 -10.10 0.19
CA TYR A 34 4.28 -9.50 0.89
C TYR A 34 3.10 -9.20 -0.06
N LEU A 35 3.35 -8.62 -1.24
CA LEU A 35 2.31 -8.37 -2.25
C LEU A 35 1.64 -9.68 -2.71
N HIS A 36 2.41 -10.75 -2.90
CA HIS A 36 1.86 -12.07 -3.23
C HIS A 36 0.87 -12.58 -2.17
N SER A 37 1.10 -12.28 -0.89
CA SER A 37 0.17 -12.67 0.19
C SER A 37 -1.20 -12.00 0.12
N HIS A 38 -1.32 -10.90 -0.64
CA HIS A 38 -2.56 -10.16 -0.85
C HIS A 38 -3.34 -10.58 -2.10
N LEU A 39 -2.78 -11.45 -2.94
CA LEU A 39 -3.47 -11.96 -4.12
C LEU A 39 -4.65 -12.87 -3.72
N CYS A 40 -5.63 -12.96 -4.61
CA CYS A 40 -6.66 -14.00 -4.53
C CYS A 40 -6.07 -15.37 -4.93
N ASP A 41 -6.75 -16.45 -4.57
CA ASP A 41 -6.23 -17.81 -4.76
C ASP A 41 -5.94 -18.14 -6.24
N GLU A 42 -6.74 -17.61 -7.16
CA GLU A 42 -6.51 -17.73 -8.60
C GLU A 42 -5.15 -17.13 -9.02
N HIS A 43 -4.89 -15.88 -8.64
CA HIS A 43 -3.65 -15.21 -9.01
C HIS A 43 -2.46 -15.74 -8.22
N ARG A 44 -2.67 -16.13 -6.96
CA ARG A 44 -1.66 -16.79 -6.14
C ARG A 44 -1.16 -18.06 -6.83
N ALA A 45 -2.08 -18.95 -7.23
CA ALA A 45 -1.74 -20.17 -7.97
C ALA A 45 -1.07 -19.87 -9.33
N LYS A 46 -1.54 -18.83 -10.04
CA LYS A 46 -0.96 -18.41 -11.32
C LYS A 46 0.48 -17.93 -11.17
N PHE A 47 0.81 -17.18 -10.12
CA PHE A 47 2.17 -16.69 -9.92
C PHE A 47 3.07 -17.69 -9.17
N GLU A 48 2.51 -18.66 -8.43
CA GLU A 48 3.26 -19.80 -7.86
C GLU A 48 3.63 -20.83 -8.93
N ALA A 49 2.74 -21.09 -9.89
CA ALA A 49 2.98 -22.05 -10.97
C ALA A 49 4.01 -21.58 -12.01
N VAL A 50 4.32 -20.28 -12.03
CA VAL A 50 5.35 -19.72 -12.89
C VAL A 50 6.54 -19.38 -11.99
N GLU A 51 7.29 -20.40 -11.59
CA GLU A 51 8.53 -20.28 -10.79
C GLU A 51 9.58 -19.35 -11.42
N ASP A 52 9.36 -18.89 -12.67
CA ASP A 52 10.28 -18.04 -13.43
C ASP A 52 9.53 -17.10 -14.42
N ALA A 53 8.41 -16.48 -14.01
CA ALA A 53 7.72 -15.48 -14.84
C ALA A 53 8.53 -14.18 -14.82
N GLY A 54 9.59 -14.17 -15.62
CA GLY A 54 10.40 -13.00 -15.92
C GLY A 54 9.55 -11.78 -16.24
N GLU A 55 9.93 -10.69 -15.57
CA GLU A 55 10.00 -9.33 -16.10
C GLU A 55 9.02 -9.01 -17.24
N VAL A 56 7.78 -8.71 -16.88
CA VAL A 56 6.83 -8.08 -17.81
C VAL A 56 7.10 -6.58 -17.77
N ASP A 57 7.67 -6.04 -18.85
CA ASP A 57 7.93 -4.62 -19.01
C ASP A 57 6.61 -3.89 -19.32
N TRP A 58 6.11 -3.10 -18.36
CA TRP A 58 4.98 -2.20 -18.58
C TRP A 58 5.36 -0.80 -18.06
N VAL A 59 5.28 0.21 -18.94
CA VAL A 59 5.78 1.57 -18.69
C VAL A 59 4.71 2.42 -18.01
N ASP A 60 5.08 3.06 -16.90
CA ASP A 60 4.28 4.06 -16.19
C ASP A 60 4.20 5.37 -17.00
N ALA A 61 2.98 5.85 -17.24
CA ALA A 61 2.72 6.98 -18.12
C ALA A 61 3.08 8.35 -17.53
N ASP A 62 3.32 8.44 -16.22
CA ASP A 62 3.56 9.71 -15.52
C ASP A 62 5.04 9.91 -15.16
N THR A 63 5.80 8.81 -15.01
CA THR A 63 7.19 8.86 -14.53
C THR A 63 8.25 8.47 -15.57
N ALA A 64 7.83 7.87 -16.69
CA ALA A 64 8.73 7.36 -17.74
C ALA A 64 9.85 6.44 -17.22
N GLU A 65 9.69 5.90 -16.02
CA GLU A 65 10.62 4.98 -15.40
C GLU A 65 10.21 3.56 -15.81
N VAL A 66 11.15 2.80 -16.40
CA VAL A 66 10.94 1.37 -16.70
C VAL A 66 10.98 0.62 -15.38
N GLN A 67 9.86 0.60 -14.67
CA GLN A 67 9.68 -0.31 -13.55
C GLN A 67 9.00 -1.57 -14.08
N ARG A 68 9.54 -2.74 -13.77
CA ARG A 68 8.81 -4.01 -13.95
C ARG A 68 7.53 -3.88 -13.12
N VAL A 69 6.42 -3.49 -13.73
CA VAL A 69 5.14 -3.45 -13.01
C VAL A 69 4.78 -4.90 -12.76
N ASP A 70 5.17 -5.34 -11.57
CA ASP A 70 4.94 -6.67 -11.01
C ASP A 70 3.53 -7.10 -11.40
N GLY A 71 3.39 -8.18 -12.18
CA GLY A 71 2.08 -8.68 -12.62
C GLY A 71 1.13 -8.87 -11.43
N VAL A 72 1.70 -9.06 -10.24
CA VAL A 72 1.06 -9.02 -8.93
C VAL A 72 0.37 -7.69 -8.64
N GLN A 73 1.04 -6.53 -8.76
CA GLN A 73 0.43 -5.21 -8.53
C GLN A 73 -0.70 -4.93 -9.53
N HIS A 74 -0.49 -5.28 -10.81
CA HIS A 74 -1.55 -5.16 -11.81
C HIS A 74 -2.76 -6.00 -11.43
N ALA A 75 -2.56 -7.30 -11.14
CA ALA A 75 -3.62 -8.20 -10.72
C ALA A 75 -4.32 -7.72 -9.44
N LEU A 76 -3.57 -7.16 -8.49
CA LEU A 76 -4.13 -6.57 -7.27
C LEU A 76 -5.06 -5.41 -7.58
N ARG A 77 -4.66 -4.49 -8.47
CA ARG A 77 -5.41 -3.27 -8.80
C ARG A 77 -6.60 -3.51 -9.73
N THR A 78 -6.47 -4.41 -10.70
CA THR A 78 -7.49 -4.59 -11.76
C THR A 78 -8.45 -5.74 -11.49
N HIS A 79 -8.06 -6.69 -10.64
CA HIS A 79 -8.86 -7.89 -10.38
C HIS A 79 -9.07 -8.18 -8.90
N CYS A 80 -8.01 -8.38 -8.12
CA CYS A 80 -8.15 -8.82 -6.72
C CYS A 80 -8.89 -7.76 -5.90
N SER A 81 -8.63 -6.46 -6.13
CA SER A 81 -9.25 -5.38 -5.35
C SER A 81 -10.74 -5.18 -5.58
N VAL A 82 -11.27 -5.64 -6.71
CA VAL A 82 -12.70 -5.52 -7.03
C VAL A 82 -13.53 -6.69 -6.48
N GLN A 83 -12.87 -7.74 -5.96
CA GLN A 83 -13.56 -8.87 -5.36
C GLN A 83 -14.16 -8.48 -4.01
N SER A 84 -15.39 -8.95 -3.74
CA SER A 84 -16.08 -8.68 -2.47
C SER A 84 -15.35 -9.26 -1.24
N SER A 85 -14.54 -10.29 -1.45
CA SER A 85 -13.66 -10.89 -0.44
C SER A 85 -12.36 -10.12 -0.20
N TYR A 86 -12.04 -9.09 -0.99
CA TYR A 86 -10.74 -8.44 -0.92
C TYR A 86 -10.47 -7.72 0.41
N LEU A 87 -11.51 -7.16 1.03
CA LEU A 87 -11.47 -6.53 2.35
C LEU A 87 -12.27 -7.36 3.36
N GLU A 88 -12.00 -8.66 3.41
CA GLU A 88 -12.63 -9.59 4.36
C GLU A 88 -12.51 -9.11 5.82
N ALA A 89 -13.55 -9.42 6.62
CA ALA A 89 -13.74 -8.93 7.99
C ALA A 89 -12.61 -9.29 8.97
N HIS A 90 -11.80 -10.30 8.65
CA HIS A 90 -10.69 -10.80 9.48
C HIS A 90 -9.32 -10.18 9.10
N THR A 91 -9.31 -9.23 8.16
CA THR A 91 -8.09 -8.48 7.81
C THR A 91 -7.71 -7.51 8.93
N SER A 92 -6.42 -7.49 9.29
CA SER A 92 -5.91 -6.52 10.26
C SER A 92 -6.13 -5.08 9.77
N LEU A 93 -6.24 -4.10 10.68
CA LEU A 93 -6.42 -2.70 10.28
C LEU A 93 -5.31 -2.23 9.33
N VAL A 94 -4.07 -2.63 9.61
CA VAL A 94 -2.89 -2.29 8.82
C VAL A 94 -2.97 -2.91 7.43
N ASP A 95 -3.31 -4.20 7.33
CA ASP A 95 -3.40 -4.88 6.04
C ASP A 95 -4.58 -4.36 5.22
N ALA A 96 -5.70 -4.00 5.85
CA ALA A 96 -6.85 -3.41 5.17
C ALA A 96 -6.50 -2.05 4.57
N VAL A 97 -5.83 -1.18 5.34
CA VAL A 97 -5.33 0.11 4.85
C VAL A 97 -4.31 -0.09 3.72
N PHE A 98 -3.38 -1.03 3.88
CA PHE A 98 -2.40 -1.35 2.84
C PHE A 98 -3.07 -1.81 1.54
N ARG A 99 -4.05 -2.72 1.63
CA ARG A 99 -4.84 -3.21 0.48
C ARG A 99 -5.60 -2.09 -0.23
N VAL A 100 -6.14 -1.12 0.51
CA VAL A 100 -6.79 0.08 -0.07
C VAL A 100 -5.79 0.89 -0.90
N PHE A 101 -4.55 1.05 -0.42
CA PHE A 101 -3.51 1.73 -1.18
C PHE A 101 -3.07 0.94 -2.42
N LEU A 102 -2.96 -0.39 -2.35
CA LEU A 102 -2.69 -1.19 -3.56
C LEU A 102 -3.80 -1.02 -4.60
N ALA A 103 -5.05 -1.03 -4.15
CA ALA A 103 -6.23 -0.91 -5.01
C ALA A 103 -6.35 0.47 -5.68
N ASN A 104 -5.95 1.54 -4.99
CA ASN A 104 -6.08 2.91 -5.50
C ASN A 104 -4.80 3.44 -6.19
N GLY A 105 -3.84 2.57 -6.49
CA GLY A 105 -2.57 2.97 -7.11
C GLY A 105 -1.68 3.80 -6.19
N ASN A 106 -1.76 3.57 -4.88
CA ASN A 106 -1.07 4.32 -3.83
C ASN A 106 -1.42 5.82 -3.81
N THR A 107 -2.60 6.18 -4.32
CA THR A 107 -3.10 7.56 -4.21
C THR A 107 -3.28 7.91 -2.73
N PRO A 108 -2.76 9.04 -2.25
CA PRO A 108 -2.80 9.34 -0.83
C PRO A 108 -4.20 9.54 -0.28
N LEU A 109 -4.45 9.08 0.95
CA LEU A 109 -5.76 9.16 1.60
C LEU A 109 -5.63 9.60 3.06
N THR A 110 -6.58 10.40 3.49
CA THR A 110 -6.74 10.79 4.90
C THR A 110 -7.26 9.63 5.76
N PRO A 111 -7.03 9.66 7.08
CA PRO A 111 -7.65 8.70 8.01
C PRO A 111 -9.17 8.58 7.89
N PHE A 112 -9.85 9.66 7.51
CA PHE A 112 -11.29 9.66 7.26
C PHE A 112 -11.64 8.79 6.04
N GLU A 113 -11.01 9.06 4.90
CA GLU A 113 -11.24 8.29 3.68
C GLU A 113 -10.81 6.82 3.83
N LEU A 114 -9.75 6.56 4.59
CA LEU A 114 -9.30 5.21 4.91
C LEU A 114 -10.35 4.45 5.73
N ALA A 115 -10.94 5.08 6.76
CA ALA A 115 -11.96 4.45 7.59
C ALA A 115 -13.20 4.07 6.77
N GLU A 116 -13.64 4.94 5.87
CA GLU A 116 -14.73 4.65 4.93
C GLU A 116 -14.36 3.48 4.01
N ARG A 117 -13.19 3.51 3.37
CA ARG A 117 -12.78 2.49 2.38
C ARG A 117 -12.53 1.11 2.97
N ILE A 118 -12.08 1.01 4.23
CA ILE A 118 -11.90 -0.28 4.91
C ILE A 118 -13.20 -0.80 5.56
N GLY A 119 -14.34 -0.14 5.32
CA GLY A 119 -15.64 -0.54 5.87
C GLY A 119 -15.74 -0.35 7.39
N ARG A 120 -15.01 0.61 7.94
CA ARG A 120 -15.01 0.95 9.38
C ARG A 120 -15.32 2.44 9.59
N PRO A 121 -16.48 2.94 9.10
CA PRO A 121 -16.87 4.34 9.28
C PRO A 121 -16.87 4.72 10.77
N GLY A 122 -16.37 5.92 11.10
CA GLY A 122 -16.22 6.40 12.48
C GLY A 122 -14.97 5.91 13.22
N GLN A 123 -14.10 5.12 12.58
CA GLN A 123 -12.83 4.66 13.17
C GLN A 123 -11.59 5.47 12.71
N GLU A 124 -11.76 6.65 12.12
CA GLU A 124 -10.67 7.50 11.62
C GLU A 124 -9.64 7.85 12.70
N THR A 125 -10.06 8.00 13.96
CA THR A 125 -9.14 8.24 15.08
C THR A 125 -8.29 6.99 15.40
N THR A 126 -8.87 5.79 15.27
CA THR A 126 -8.15 4.53 15.45
C THR A 126 -7.17 4.29 14.30
N VAL A 127 -7.57 4.60 13.06
CA VAL A 127 -6.69 4.59 11.88
C VAL A 127 -5.51 5.53 12.12
N LEU A 128 -5.77 6.80 12.43
CA LEU A 128 -4.74 7.79 12.69
C LEU A 128 -3.76 7.34 13.77
N ARG A 129 -4.26 6.88 14.93
CA ARG A 129 -3.42 6.42 16.04
C ARG A 129 -2.56 5.22 15.67
N THR A 130 -3.09 4.31 14.86
CA THR A 130 -2.35 3.11 14.42
C THR A 130 -1.23 3.48 13.45
N LEU A 131 -1.51 4.35 12.48
CA LEU A 131 -0.55 4.76 11.45
C LEU A 131 0.47 5.80 11.94
N SER A 132 0.12 6.59 12.96
CA SER A 132 0.99 7.62 13.55
C SER A 132 1.78 7.12 14.76
N GLY A 133 1.76 5.81 15.02
CA GLY A 133 2.53 5.21 16.10
C GLY A 133 4.05 5.33 15.89
N ALA A 134 4.83 5.04 16.93
CA ALA A 134 6.29 5.06 16.85
C ALA A 134 6.87 4.06 15.83
N ARG A 135 6.09 3.01 15.50
CA ARG A 135 6.45 1.99 14.53
C ARG A 135 5.82 2.30 13.18
N VAL A 136 6.64 2.37 12.13
CA VAL A 136 6.16 2.37 10.74
C VAL A 136 5.72 0.95 10.39
N TYR A 137 4.45 0.80 10.02
CA TYR A 137 3.89 -0.48 9.59
C TYR A 137 3.86 -0.53 8.07
N LYS A 138 4.57 -1.49 7.47
CA LYS A 138 4.46 -1.80 6.02
C LYS A 138 4.70 -0.59 5.11
N GLY A 139 5.55 0.35 5.55
CA GLY A 139 5.81 1.58 4.81
C GLY A 139 4.67 2.61 4.85
N LEU A 140 3.58 2.38 5.59
CA LEU A 140 2.49 3.34 5.72
C LEU A 140 2.98 4.58 6.46
N ARG A 141 3.06 5.72 5.75
CA ARG A 141 3.62 6.96 6.28
C ARG A 141 2.75 8.17 5.91
N PRO A 142 2.71 9.18 6.79
CA PRO A 142 2.08 10.45 6.45
C PRO A 142 2.87 11.12 5.32
N ILE A 143 2.17 11.81 4.44
CA ILE A 143 2.80 12.75 3.51
C ILE A 143 3.17 14.00 4.29
N PRO A 144 4.43 14.44 4.25
CA PRO A 144 4.85 15.67 4.90
C PRO A 144 4.15 16.86 4.23
N GLU A 145 3.59 17.77 5.03
CA GLU A 145 3.09 19.06 4.52
C GLU A 145 4.24 19.77 3.76
N GLY A 146 4.05 19.99 2.46
CA GLY A 146 5.01 20.68 1.59
C GLY A 146 5.58 19.86 0.42
N ALA A 147 5.18 18.60 0.23
CA ALA A 147 5.43 17.88 -1.02
C ALA A 147 4.40 18.30 -2.08
N HIS A 148 4.68 19.39 -2.79
CA HIS A 148 4.03 19.78 -4.04
C HIS A 148 4.96 19.49 -5.21
#